data_AF-A0A383F3S0-F1
#
_entry.id   AF-A0A383F3S0-F1
#
_cell.length_a   1.000
_cell.length_b   1.000
_cell.length_c   1.000
_cell.angle_alpha   90.00
_cell.angle_beta   90.00
_cell.angle_gamma   90.00
#
_symmetry.space_group_name_H-M   'P 1'
#
loop_
_entity.id
_entity.type
_entity.pdbx_description
1 polymer ?
#
loop_
_entity_poly.entity_id
_entity_poly.type
_entity_poly.pdbx_seq_one_letter_code
_entity_poly.pdbx_strand_id
1 'polypeptide(L)'
;MDNHAFLIGIAGGTGSGKTSLANAIASDFGPSEVAVIQQDSYYKDLSKLSLGKRSNMNFDHPDSVDFGLMKDQLTELLNGHRVHIPEYDYSTHMHTSKTQILEKHNIIILEGILALFDPDVRNLMDIKLYVETADDVRIIRRIKRDVQKRKRTFSSVIQQYYDSVRPMHIQFVETTKK
;
A
#
# COMPACT_ATOMS: atom_id res chain seq x y z
N MET A 1 -20.03 6.72 17.20
CA MET A 1 -18.84 6.56 18.03
C MET A 1 -17.92 7.69 17.66
N ASP A 2 -17.42 8.45 18.62
CA ASP A 2 -16.48 9.53 18.33
C ASP A 2 -15.14 8.89 17.97
N ASN A 3 -14.73 8.98 16.70
CA ASN A 3 -13.42 8.50 16.29
C ASN A 3 -12.34 9.33 16.99
N HIS A 4 -11.31 8.66 17.54
CA HIS A 4 -10.19 9.30 18.21
C HIS A 4 -9.09 9.75 17.24
N ALA A 5 -9.12 9.27 16.00
CA ALA A 5 -8.16 9.60 14.96
C ALA A 5 -8.84 9.89 13.63
N PHE A 6 -8.13 10.60 12.76
CA PHE A 6 -8.55 10.97 11.42
C PHE A 6 -7.82 10.09 10.38
N LEU A 7 -8.54 9.47 9.45
CA LEU A 7 -7.98 8.58 8.43
C LEU A 7 -7.93 9.24 7.05
N ILE A 8 -6.73 9.34 6.49
CA ILE A 8 -6.47 9.79 5.13
C ILE A 8 -6.07 8.59 4.27
N GLY A 9 -6.85 8.28 3.25
CA GLY A 9 -6.50 7.31 2.22
C GLY A 9 -5.81 7.98 1.03
N ILE A 10 -4.66 7.46 0.61
CA ILE A 10 -3.91 7.96 -0.55
C ILE A 10 -3.65 6.81 -1.52
N ALA A 11 -4.36 6.81 -2.66
CA ALA A 11 -4.15 5.86 -3.74
C ALA A 11 -3.50 6.48 -4.96
N GLY A 12 -3.18 5.62 -5.92
CA GLY A 12 -2.59 6.00 -7.21
C GLY A 12 -1.77 4.85 -7.76
N GLY A 13 -1.59 4.83 -9.08
CA GLY A 13 -0.79 3.81 -9.72
C GLY A 13 0.66 3.77 -9.22
N THR A 14 1.31 2.60 -9.33
CA THR A 14 2.73 2.46 -8.97
C THR A 14 3.59 3.50 -9.71
N GLY A 15 4.48 4.17 -9.00
CA GLY A 15 5.30 5.26 -9.56
C GLY A 15 4.62 6.64 -9.65
N SER A 16 3.36 6.80 -9.21
CA SER A 16 2.65 8.09 -9.23
C SER A 16 3.27 9.13 -8.31
N GLY A 17 3.74 8.71 -7.14
CA GLY A 17 4.24 9.61 -6.09
C GLY A 17 3.40 9.60 -4.81
N LYS A 18 2.38 8.73 -4.71
CA LYS A 18 1.55 8.57 -3.50
C LYS A 18 2.34 8.40 -2.19
N THR A 19 3.39 7.58 -2.19
CA THR A 19 4.26 7.39 -1.01
C THR A 19 5.05 8.66 -0.69
N SER A 20 5.48 9.43 -1.71
CA SER A 20 6.15 10.71 -1.50
C SER A 20 5.19 11.77 -0.94
N LEU A 21 3.94 11.81 -1.43
CA LEU A 21 2.91 12.69 -0.89
C LEU A 21 2.55 12.33 0.55
N ALA A 22 2.36 11.05 0.86
CA ALA A 22 2.09 10.57 2.22
C ALA A 22 3.18 11.02 3.21
N ASN A 23 4.46 10.84 2.83
CA ASN A 23 5.59 11.25 3.65
C ASN A 23 5.71 12.77 3.78
N ALA A 24 5.37 13.54 2.74
CA ALA A 24 5.37 15.00 2.78
C ALA A 24 4.27 15.54 3.72
N ILE A 25 3.06 14.95 3.68
CA ILE A 25 2.00 15.29 4.64
C ILE A 25 2.44 14.93 6.05
N ALA A 26 3.01 13.74 6.25
CA ALA A 26 3.46 13.29 7.57
C ALA A 26 4.59 14.14 8.15
N SER A 27 5.45 14.75 7.32
CA SER A 27 6.56 15.57 7.80
C SER A 27 6.13 16.89 8.47
N ASP A 28 4.88 17.30 8.29
CA ASP A 28 4.33 18.50 8.93
C ASP A 28 3.86 18.24 10.38
N PHE A 29 3.89 16.97 10.84
CA PHE A 29 3.42 16.55 12.17
C PHE A 29 4.51 15.86 12.99
N GLY A 30 4.33 15.84 14.31
CA GLY A 30 5.18 15.07 15.21
C GLY A 30 5.06 13.56 14.99
N PRO A 31 6.12 12.76 15.25
CA PRO A 31 6.08 11.30 15.09
C PRO A 31 5.02 10.58 15.93
N SER A 32 4.55 11.20 17.02
CA SER A 32 3.47 10.68 17.87
C SER A 32 2.07 11.12 17.43
N GLU A 33 1.97 12.04 16.47
CA GLU A 33 0.70 12.60 16.00
C GLU A 33 0.20 11.92 14.73
N VAL A 34 1.12 11.51 13.85
CA VAL A 34 0.80 10.88 12.56
C VAL A 34 1.46 9.51 12.40
N ALA A 35 0.69 8.55 11.90
CA ALA A 35 1.22 7.26 11.44
C ALA A 35 1.01 7.10 9.94
N VAL A 36 2.03 6.62 9.22
CA VAL A 36 1.92 6.24 7.81
C VAL A 36 1.95 4.71 7.71
N ILE A 37 0.91 4.15 7.09
CA ILE A 37 0.73 2.73 6.88
C ILE A 37 0.75 2.45 5.39
N GLN A 38 1.63 1.54 4.97
CA GLN A 38 1.67 1.07 3.59
C GLN A 38 0.74 -0.11 3.43
N GLN A 39 -0.20 -0.05 2.48
CA GLN A 39 -1.13 -1.15 2.17
C GLN A 39 -0.38 -2.46 1.82
N ASP A 40 0.84 -2.36 1.29
CA ASP A 40 1.70 -3.51 0.97
C ASP A 40 2.02 -4.36 2.23
N SER A 41 1.94 -3.80 3.44
CA SER A 41 2.00 -4.54 4.72
C SER A 41 0.86 -5.53 4.93
N TYR A 42 -0.20 -5.45 4.13
CA TYR A 42 -1.36 -6.32 4.20
C TYR A 42 -1.45 -7.30 3.04
N TYR A 43 -0.36 -7.55 2.30
CA TYR A 43 -0.37 -8.71 1.40
C TYR A 43 -0.62 -10.00 2.21
N LYS A 44 -1.42 -10.91 1.66
CA LYS A 44 -1.69 -12.20 2.29
C LYS A 44 -0.39 -12.99 2.48
N ASP A 45 -0.30 -13.72 3.59
CA ASP A 45 0.88 -14.55 3.84
C ASP A 45 0.97 -15.70 2.83
N LEU A 46 2.06 -15.71 2.06
CA LEU A 46 2.38 -16.72 1.07
C LEU A 46 3.51 -17.65 1.53
N SER A 47 3.87 -17.65 2.82
CA SER A 47 4.94 -18.45 3.41
C SER A 47 4.86 -19.94 3.07
N LYS A 48 3.64 -20.47 2.88
CA LYS A 48 3.38 -21.87 2.48
C LYS A 48 3.70 -22.19 1.02
N LEU A 49 3.97 -21.18 0.18
CA LEU A 49 4.29 -21.36 -1.25
C LEU A 49 5.81 -21.37 -1.48
N SER A 50 6.25 -22.12 -2.51
CA SER A 50 7.65 -22.05 -2.97
C SER A 50 7.98 -20.67 -3.54
N LEU A 51 9.26 -20.28 -3.50
CA LEU A 51 9.73 -18.99 -4.04
C LEU A 51 9.33 -18.77 -5.51
N GLY A 52 9.40 -19.83 -6.34
CA GLY A 52 8.98 -19.77 -7.74
C GLY A 52 7.49 -19.48 -7.90
N LYS A 53 6.62 -20.09 -7.07
CA LYS A 53 5.18 -19.80 -7.08
C LYS A 53 4.88 -18.39 -6.57
N ARG A 54 5.57 -17.95 -5.52
CA ARG A 54 5.43 -16.58 -4.97
C ARG A 54 5.83 -15.50 -5.98
N SER A 55 6.90 -15.73 -6.72
CA SER A 55 7.42 -14.76 -7.70
C SER A 55 6.47 -14.56 -8.88
N ASN A 56 5.58 -15.54 -9.13
CA ASN A 56 4.55 -15.47 -10.18
C ASN A 56 3.20 -14.96 -9.65
N MET A 57 3.12 -14.55 -8.38
CA MET A 57 1.88 -14.02 -7.83
C MET A 57 1.63 -12.59 -8.27
N ASN A 58 0.37 -12.30 -8.59
CA ASN A 58 -0.06 -10.98 -8.98
C ASN A 58 -0.38 -10.14 -7.74
N PHE A 59 0.63 -9.43 -7.24
CA PHE A 59 0.50 -8.50 -6.11
C PHE A 59 -0.25 -7.20 -6.48
N ASP A 60 -0.55 -6.98 -7.76
CA ASP A 60 -1.36 -5.83 -8.18
C ASP A 60 -2.87 -6.17 -8.19
N HIS A 61 -3.25 -7.44 -8.01
CA HIS A 61 -4.65 -7.88 -7.92
C HIS A 61 -5.20 -7.72 -6.48
N PRO A 62 -6.45 -7.28 -6.29
CA PRO A 62 -7.08 -7.15 -4.97
C PRO A 62 -7.00 -8.39 -4.08
N ASP A 63 -7.19 -9.59 -4.65
CA ASP A 63 -7.08 -10.86 -3.91
C ASP A 63 -5.74 -11.09 -3.21
N SER A 64 -4.67 -10.39 -3.62
CA SER A 64 -3.38 -10.47 -2.95
C SER A 64 -3.35 -9.77 -1.60
N VAL A 65 -4.32 -8.89 -1.32
CA VAL A 65 -4.40 -8.06 -0.11
C VAL A 65 -5.41 -8.65 0.87
N ASP A 66 -5.06 -8.65 2.15
CA ASP A 66 -5.95 -8.97 3.27
C ASP A 66 -6.67 -7.71 3.75
N PHE A 67 -7.71 -7.31 3.01
CA PHE A 67 -8.54 -6.16 3.38
C PHE A 67 -9.30 -6.35 4.69
N GLY A 68 -9.57 -7.60 5.09
CA GLY A 68 -10.19 -7.92 6.38
C GLY A 68 -9.29 -7.52 7.55
N LEU A 69 -8.04 -8.02 7.55
CA LEU A 69 -7.04 -7.65 8.54
C LEU A 69 -6.77 -6.13 8.55
N MET A 70 -6.71 -5.52 7.37
CA MET A 70 -6.50 -4.07 7.23
C MET A 70 -7.64 -3.27 7.86
N LYS A 71 -8.89 -3.62 7.55
CA LYS A 71 -10.08 -2.99 8.12
C LYS A 71 -10.11 -3.11 9.64
N ASP A 72 -9.86 -4.30 10.16
CA ASP A 72 -9.89 -4.57 11.60
C ASP A 72 -8.83 -3.72 12.32
N GLN A 73 -7.59 -3.70 11.82
CA GLN A 73 -6.52 -2.91 12.44
C GLN A 73 -6.71 -1.40 12.32
N LEU A 74 -7.23 -0.91 11.18
CA LEU A 74 -7.58 0.51 11.04
C LEU A 74 -8.68 0.91 12.01
N THR A 75 -9.68 0.05 12.21
CA THR A 75 -10.77 0.29 13.16
C THR A 75 -10.24 0.37 14.60
N GLU A 76 -9.35 -0.55 14.98
CA GLU A 76 -8.70 -0.50 16.31
C GLU A 76 -7.90 0.79 16.51
N LEU A 77 -7.10 1.19 15.50
CA LEU A 77 -6.34 2.44 15.55
C LEU A 77 -7.23 3.68 15.64
N LEU A 78 -8.35 3.72 14.90
CA LEU A 78 -9.30 4.82 14.93
C LEU A 78 -9.99 4.97 16.30
N ASN A 79 -10.10 3.86 17.05
CA ASN A 79 -10.56 3.84 18.43
C ASN A 79 -9.43 4.08 19.46
N GLY A 80 -8.21 4.37 19.01
CA GLY A 80 -7.06 4.66 19.86
C GLY A 80 -6.40 3.43 20.48
N HIS A 81 -6.68 2.23 19.96
CA HIS A 81 -6.06 0.99 20.41
C HIS A 81 -4.75 0.72 19.68
N ARG A 82 -3.85 -0.01 20.34
CA ARG A 82 -2.57 -0.45 19.77
C ARG A 82 -2.79 -1.56 18.76
N VAL A 83 -2.05 -1.52 17.65
CA VAL A 83 -1.98 -2.63 16.67
C VAL A 83 -0.54 -2.98 16.29
N HIS A 84 -0.39 -4.19 15.73
CA HIS A 84 0.87 -4.70 15.21
C HIS A 84 0.77 -4.85 13.68
N ILE A 85 1.37 -3.92 12.95
CA ILE A 85 1.38 -3.92 11.49
C ILE A 85 2.49 -4.83 10.98
N PRO A 86 2.22 -5.81 10.10
CA PRO A 86 3.26 -6.63 9.50
C PRO A 86 4.25 -5.81 8.66
N GLU A 87 5.53 -6.17 8.68
CA GLU A 87 6.53 -5.59 7.77
C GLU A 87 6.72 -6.50 6.55
N TYR A 88 6.53 -5.96 5.34
CA TYR A 88 6.64 -6.71 4.09
C TYR A 88 7.98 -6.47 3.37
N ASP A 89 8.65 -7.56 2.99
CA ASP A 89 9.90 -7.53 2.22
C ASP A 89 9.67 -7.79 0.73
N TYR A 90 9.85 -6.73 -0.08
CA TYR A 90 9.70 -6.76 -1.53
C TYR A 90 10.73 -7.61 -2.28
N SER A 91 11.84 -7.98 -1.64
CA SER A 91 12.89 -8.81 -2.24
C SER A 91 12.57 -10.30 -2.14
N THR A 92 11.96 -10.72 -1.03
CA THR A 92 11.60 -12.12 -0.75
C THR A 92 10.12 -12.43 -0.97
N HIS A 93 9.29 -11.39 -1.15
CA HIS A 93 7.83 -11.50 -1.25
C HIS A 93 7.20 -12.18 -0.03
N MET A 94 7.65 -11.79 1.16
CA MET A 94 7.18 -12.34 2.43
C MET A 94 7.02 -11.25 3.48
N HIS A 95 6.17 -11.53 4.47
CA HIS A 95 6.27 -10.86 5.76
C HIS A 95 7.58 -11.24 6.44
N THR A 96 8.22 -10.24 7.04
CA THR A 96 9.33 -10.49 7.95
C THR A 96 8.80 -10.99 9.29
N SER A 97 9.69 -11.42 10.19
CA SER A 97 9.32 -11.74 11.57
C SER A 97 9.07 -10.51 12.44
N LYS A 98 9.11 -9.30 11.87
CA LYS A 98 8.97 -8.03 12.57
C LYS A 98 7.59 -7.43 12.32
N THR A 99 7.13 -6.67 13.31
CA THR A 99 5.92 -5.86 13.20
C THR A 99 6.26 -4.43 13.64
N GLN A 100 5.63 -3.45 12.97
CA GLN A 100 5.61 -2.08 13.44
C GLN A 100 4.48 -1.95 14.47
N ILE A 101 4.84 -1.55 15.68
CA ILE A 101 3.87 -1.27 16.74
C ILE A 101 3.37 0.15 16.52
N LEU A 102 2.06 0.29 16.31
CA LEU A 102 1.40 1.59 16.25
C LEU A 102 0.53 1.77 17.48
N GLU A 103 0.83 2.82 18.24
CA GLU A 103 0.02 3.29 19.36
C GLU A 103 -1.08 4.26 18.87
N LYS A 104 -1.70 4.98 19.81
CA LYS A 104 -2.61 6.07 19.51
C LYS A 104 -1.91 7.19 18.73
N HIS A 105 -2.48 7.54 17.58
CA HIS A 105 -2.12 8.71 16.76
C HIS A 105 -3.39 9.52 16.48
N ASN A 106 -3.24 10.83 16.23
CA ASN A 106 -4.38 11.68 15.87
C ASN A 106 -4.70 11.60 14.37
N ILE A 107 -3.69 11.28 13.55
CA ILE A 107 -3.80 11.16 12.10
C ILE A 107 -3.21 9.82 11.67
N ILE A 108 -3.94 9.11 10.81
CA ILE A 108 -3.49 7.87 10.19
C ILE A 108 -3.53 8.09 8.67
N ILE A 109 -2.44 7.78 7.99
CA ILE A 109 -2.34 7.86 6.53
C ILE A 109 -2.17 6.45 6.00
N LEU A 110 -3.17 5.95 5.28
CA LEU A 110 -3.09 4.68 4.54
C LEU A 110 -2.71 4.98 3.09
N GLU A 111 -1.55 4.50 2.63
CA GLU A 111 -1.12 4.66 1.24
C GLU A 111 -0.95 3.31 0.53
N GLY A 112 -1.42 3.22 -0.71
CA GLY A 112 -1.42 1.95 -1.43
C GLY A 112 -2.00 2.05 -2.83
N ILE A 113 -1.60 1.16 -3.74
CA ILE A 113 -2.15 1.17 -5.10
C ILE A 113 -3.66 0.84 -5.12
N LEU A 114 -4.14 0.13 -4.10
CA LEU A 114 -5.52 -0.30 -3.90
C LEU A 114 -6.09 0.24 -2.57
N ALA A 115 -5.50 1.28 -1.99
CA ALA A 115 -5.94 1.81 -0.68
C ALA A 115 -7.41 2.30 -0.73
N LEU A 116 -7.86 2.75 -1.90
CA LEU A 116 -9.24 3.16 -2.17
C LEU A 116 -10.08 2.06 -2.84
N PHE A 117 -9.61 0.82 -2.93
CA PHE A 117 -10.32 -0.25 -3.64
C PHE A 117 -11.49 -0.81 -2.83
N ASP A 118 -11.23 -1.29 -1.61
CA ASP A 118 -12.22 -1.97 -0.79
C ASP A 118 -13.24 -0.96 -0.20
N PRO A 119 -14.56 -1.18 -0.35
CA PRO A 119 -15.57 -0.24 0.11
C PRO A 119 -15.60 -0.10 1.63
N ASP A 120 -15.36 -1.17 2.38
CA ASP A 120 -15.40 -1.12 3.85
C ASP A 120 -14.22 -0.31 4.40
N VAL A 121 -13.01 -0.56 3.89
CA VAL A 121 -11.83 0.25 4.25
C VAL A 121 -12.02 1.71 3.84
N ARG A 122 -12.58 1.95 2.65
CA ARG A 122 -12.85 3.30 2.14
C ARG A 122 -13.87 4.07 2.98
N ASN A 123 -14.85 3.36 3.55
CA ASN A 123 -15.88 3.95 4.42
C ASN A 123 -15.32 4.41 5.77
N LEU A 124 -14.15 3.90 6.20
CA LEU A 124 -13.46 4.38 7.39
C LEU A 124 -12.73 5.72 7.17
N MET A 125 -12.54 6.14 5.91
CA MET A 125 -11.69 7.29 5.58
C MET A 125 -12.43 8.61 5.63
N ASP A 126 -11.86 9.59 6.30
CA ASP A 126 -12.34 10.97 6.32
C ASP A 126 -11.92 11.72 5.04
N ILE A 127 -10.68 11.52 4.56
CA ILE A 127 -10.17 12.10 3.31
C ILE A 127 -9.68 10.99 2.38
N LYS A 128 -9.99 11.16 1.09
CA LYS A 128 -9.62 10.22 0.02
C LYS A 128 -8.89 10.99 -1.06
N LEU A 129 -7.62 10.66 -1.30
CA LEU A 129 -6.76 11.30 -2.28
C LEU A 129 -6.34 10.28 -3.33
N TYR A 130 -6.38 10.70 -4.60
CA TYR A 130 -5.83 9.92 -5.72
C TYR A 130 -4.71 10.72 -6.39
N VAL A 131 -3.49 10.17 -6.39
CA VAL A 131 -2.34 10.79 -7.05
C VAL A 131 -2.29 10.35 -8.52
N GLU A 132 -2.72 11.25 -9.39
CA GLU A 132 -2.68 11.07 -10.84
C GLU A 132 -1.32 11.47 -11.42
N THR A 133 -0.78 10.64 -12.29
CA THR A 133 0.48 10.91 -13.02
C THR A 133 0.47 10.09 -14.31
N ALA A 134 0.93 10.70 -15.40
CA ALA A 134 1.01 10.06 -16.70
C ALA A 134 1.77 8.71 -16.66
N ASP A 135 1.28 7.74 -17.43
CA ASP A 135 1.75 6.35 -17.42
C ASP A 135 3.24 6.22 -17.72
N ASP A 136 3.74 7.00 -18.66
CA ASP A 136 5.15 7.06 -19.09
C ASP A 136 6.07 7.52 -17.95
N VAL A 137 5.68 8.57 -17.24
CA VAL A 137 6.40 9.07 -16.06
C VAL A 137 6.40 8.00 -14.95
N ARG A 138 5.25 7.36 -14.72
CA ARG A 138 5.11 6.30 -13.69
C ARG A 138 6.00 5.09 -13.99
N ILE A 139 5.99 4.58 -15.22
CA ILE A 139 6.79 3.40 -15.58
C ILE A 139 8.29 3.69 -15.52
N ILE A 140 8.74 4.87 -15.97
CA ILE A 140 10.15 5.29 -15.85
C ILE A 140 10.59 5.30 -14.39
N ARG A 141 9.78 5.89 -13.50
CA ARG A 141 10.05 5.92 -12.05
C ARG A 141 10.07 4.52 -11.44
N ARG A 142 9.13 3.65 -11.84
CA ARG A 142 9.06 2.25 -11.41
C ARG A 142 10.32 1.48 -11.81
N ILE A 143 10.74 1.58 -13.07
CA ILE A 143 11.95 0.93 -13.58
C ILE A 143 13.17 1.36 -12.77
N LYS A 144 13.36 2.67 -12.59
CA LYS A 144 14.48 3.20 -11.80
C LYS A 144 14.47 2.65 -10.37
N ARG A 145 13.31 2.69 -9.69
CA ARG A 145 13.14 2.19 -8.32
C ARG A 145 13.43 0.69 -8.21
N ASP A 146 12.83 -0.11 -9.09
CA ASP A 146 12.86 -1.57 -8.95
C ASP A 146 14.25 -2.13 -9.27
N VAL A 147 14.96 -1.54 -10.25
CA VAL A 147 16.36 -1.89 -10.55
C VAL A 147 17.30 -1.47 -9.41
N GLN A 148 17.18 -0.24 -8.91
CA GLN A 148 18.14 0.30 -7.93
C GLN A 148 17.89 -0.20 -6.50
N LYS A 149 16.62 -0.36 -6.09
CA LYS A 149 16.26 -0.62 -4.69
C LYS A 149 15.72 -2.03 -4.45
N ARG A 150 15.16 -2.69 -5.46
CA ARG A 150 14.53 -4.03 -5.33
C ARG A 150 15.29 -5.15 -6.04
N LYS A 151 16.51 -4.87 -6.52
CA LYS A 151 17.41 -5.83 -7.19
C LYS A 151 16.76 -6.57 -8.37
N ARG A 152 15.86 -5.89 -9.11
CA ARG A 152 15.21 -6.42 -10.33
C ARG A 152 16.04 -6.10 -11.58
N THR A 153 15.86 -6.87 -12.64
CA THR A 153 16.43 -6.57 -13.96
C THR A 153 15.45 -5.75 -14.78
N PHE A 154 15.94 -4.94 -15.73
CA PHE A 154 15.08 -4.17 -16.63
C PHE A 154 14.05 -5.07 -17.32
N SER A 155 14.49 -6.20 -17.88
CA SER A 155 13.62 -7.15 -18.59
C SER A 155 12.52 -7.72 -17.67
N SER A 156 12.83 -8.06 -16.41
CA SER A 156 11.81 -8.60 -15.50
C SER A 156 10.78 -7.54 -15.09
N VAL A 157 11.20 -6.27 -14.94
CA VAL A 157 10.29 -5.16 -14.64
C VAL A 157 9.33 -4.91 -15.81
N ILE A 158 9.82 -4.94 -17.04
CA ILE A 158 9.02 -4.77 -18.26
C ILE A 158 8.03 -5.93 -18.44
N GLN A 159 8.49 -7.16 -18.28
CA GLN A 159 7.64 -8.34 -18.39
C GLN A 159 6.49 -8.29 -17.37
N GLN A 160 6.81 -8.03 -16.09
CA GLN A 160 5.79 -7.86 -15.04
C GLN A 160 4.84 -6.70 -15.33
N TYR A 161 5.33 -5.62 -15.97
CA TYR A 161 4.47 -4.48 -16.29
C TYR A 161 3.36 -4.85 -17.27
N TYR A 162 3.69 -5.62 -18.31
CA TYR A 162 2.71 -6.11 -19.27
C TYR A 162 1.79 -7.18 -18.70
N ASP A 163 2.35 -8.11 -17.93
CA ASP A 163 1.63 -9.29 -17.45
C ASP A 163 0.66 -8.97 -16.29
N SER A 164 1.05 -8.09 -15.35
CA SER A 164 0.27 -7.82 -14.14
C SER A 164 -0.01 -6.34 -13.92
N VAL A 165 1.01 -5.49 -13.86
CA VAL A 165 0.86 -4.13 -13.33
C VAL A 165 -0.09 -3.29 -14.17
N ARG A 166 0.07 -3.27 -15.50
CA ARG A 166 -0.76 -2.45 -16.40
C ARG A 166 -2.21 -2.96 -16.45
N PRO A 167 -2.48 -4.26 -16.68
CA PRO A 167 -3.86 -4.77 -16.63
C PRO A 167 -4.56 -4.47 -15.29
N MET A 168 -3.89 -4.73 -14.16
CA MET A 168 -4.46 -4.51 -12.84
C MET A 168 -4.65 -3.03 -12.53
N HIS A 169 -3.73 -2.18 -12.99
CA HIS A 169 -3.90 -0.74 -12.84
C HIS A 169 -5.17 -0.25 -13.56
N ILE A 170 -5.37 -0.64 -14.81
CA ILE A 170 -6.56 -0.25 -15.60
C ILE A 170 -7.85 -0.77 -14.95
N GLN A 171 -7.83 -2.04 -14.49
CA GLN A 171 -9.03 -2.71 -13.99
C GLN A 171 -9.40 -2.28 -12.55
N PHE A 172 -8.42 -2.12 -11.67
CA PHE A 172 -8.66 -2.00 -10.23
C PHE A 172 -8.11 -0.73 -9.58
N VAL A 173 -7.08 -0.11 -10.14
CA VAL A 173 -6.46 1.08 -9.52
C VAL A 173 -7.06 2.36 -10.08
N GLU A 174 -7.05 2.54 -11.40
CA GLU A 174 -7.58 3.73 -12.08
C GLU A 174 -9.08 3.94 -11.82
N THR A 175 -9.82 2.85 -11.64
CA THR A 175 -11.25 2.88 -11.34
C THR A 175 -11.57 3.51 -9.98
N THR A 176 -10.60 3.56 -9.06
CA THR A 176 -10.75 4.17 -7.72
C THR A 176 -10.56 5.68 -7.68
N LYS A 177 -10.22 6.31 -8.81
CA LYS A 177 -10.09 7.77 -8.95
C LYS A 177 -11.45 8.51 -8.83
N LYS A 178 -12.56 7.81 -9.06
CA LYS A 178 -13.91 8.37 -9.16
C LYS A 178 -14.58 8.55 -7.81
#